data_AF-A0A2D1VGH3-F1
#
_entry.id   AF-A0A2D1VGH3-F1
#
_cell.length_a   1.000
_cell.length_b   1.000
_cell.length_c   1.000
_cell.angle_alpha   90.00
_cell.angle_beta   90.00
_cell.angle_gamma   90.00
#
_symmetry.space_group_name_H-M   'P 1'
#
loop_
_entity.id
_entity.type
_entity.pdbx_description
1 polymer ?
#
loop_
_entity_poly.entity_id
_entity_poly.type
_entity_poly.pdbx_seq_one_letter_code
_entity_poly.pdbx_strand_id
1 'polypeptide(L)'
;KKFFEIGHLRAIPWIFAWTQTRFVLPAWLGVGAGLEAACAKGYKEELQAMYREWPFFQCTIDLIEMVLAKSDLSIAKHYDEVLVSPSRQKLGEELREAFCMTEKYVLLVSGHEKLTENNKSLKRLIESRLPFLNP
;
A
#
# COMPACT_ATOMS: atom_id res chain seq x y z
N LYS A 1 30.77 -5.95 -12.50
CA LYS A 1 29.95 -5.06 -11.63
C LYS A 1 29.33 -5.92 -10.55
N LYS A 2 29.64 -5.71 -9.26
CA LYS A 2 28.93 -6.39 -8.16
C LYS A 2 27.48 -5.89 -8.22
N PHE A 3 26.53 -6.78 -8.47
CA PHE A 3 25.11 -6.48 -8.31
C PHE A 3 24.86 -6.42 -6.80
N PHE A 4 24.46 -5.27 -6.29
CA PHE A 4 23.99 -5.15 -4.92
C PHE A 4 22.55 -5.67 -4.89
N GLU A 5 22.36 -6.85 -4.30
CA GLU A 5 21.06 -7.45 -4.11
C GLU A 5 20.30 -6.77 -2.95
N ILE A 6 18.96 -6.90 -2.94
CA ILE A 6 18.09 -6.33 -1.91
C ILE A 6 18.51 -6.78 -0.50
N GLY A 7 19.04 -8.00 -0.35
CA GLY A 7 19.52 -8.54 0.93
C GLY A 7 20.66 -7.74 1.59
N HIS A 8 21.36 -6.89 0.84
CA HIS A 8 22.40 -6.01 1.38
C HIS A 8 21.92 -4.58 1.69
N LEU A 9 20.68 -4.24 1.31
CA LEU A 9 20.13 -2.90 1.53
C LEU A 9 19.59 -2.76 2.95
N ARG A 10 19.95 -1.68 3.64
CA ARG A 10 19.41 -1.39 4.97
C ARG A 10 17.94 -0.99 4.90
N ALA A 11 17.19 -1.29 5.95
CA ALA A 11 15.74 -1.02 6.04
C ALA A 11 15.38 0.47 5.84
N ILE A 12 16.15 1.40 6.43
CA ILE A 12 15.87 2.84 6.30
C ILE A 12 15.97 3.30 4.83
N PRO A 13 17.10 3.10 4.11
CA PRO A 13 17.17 3.41 2.68
C PRO A 13 16.09 2.75 1.84
N TRP A 14 15.74 1.50 2.14
CA TRP A 14 14.70 0.77 1.43
C TRP A 14 13.34 1.44 1.57
N ILE A 15 12.89 1.69 2.79
CA ILE A 15 11.60 2.37 3.05
C ILE A 15 11.62 3.79 2.49
N PHE A 16 12.73 4.51 2.68
CA PHE A 16 12.86 5.90 2.26
C PHE A 16 12.71 6.07 0.75
N ALA A 17 13.37 5.21 -0.05
CA ALA A 17 13.30 5.29 -1.52
C ALA A 17 11.86 5.20 -2.05
N TRP A 18 11.06 4.25 -1.54
CA TRP A 18 9.67 4.10 -1.96
C TRP A 18 8.72 5.14 -1.37
N THR A 19 9.10 5.77 -0.26
CA THR A 19 8.35 6.88 0.31
C THR A 19 8.49 8.13 -0.57
N GLN A 20 9.65 8.36 -1.17
CA GLN A 20 9.88 9.48 -2.10
C GLN A 20 9.02 9.38 -3.35
N THR A 21 8.81 8.18 -3.90
CA THR A 21 7.99 7.96 -5.11
C THR A 21 6.50 7.83 -4.83
N ARG A 22 6.07 8.08 -3.58
CA ARG A 22 4.67 7.97 -3.14
C ARG A 22 4.07 6.58 -3.35
N PHE A 23 4.89 5.55 -3.50
CA PHE A 23 4.40 4.19 -3.74
C PHE A 23 4.47 3.31 -2.50
N VAL A 24 5.41 3.58 -1.59
CA VAL A 24 5.55 2.93 -0.26
C VAL A 24 5.47 1.38 -0.32
N LEU A 25 5.95 0.79 -1.42
CA LEU A 25 5.89 -0.64 -1.75
C LEU A 25 6.19 -1.59 -0.56
N PRO A 26 7.24 -1.36 0.25
CA PRO A 26 7.63 -2.31 1.30
C PRO A 26 6.59 -2.52 2.39
N ALA A 27 5.67 -1.57 2.55
CA ALA A 27 4.71 -1.59 3.63
C ALA A 27 3.44 -2.37 3.29
N TRP A 28 3.09 -2.54 2.00
CA TRP A 28 1.83 -3.19 1.60
C TRP A 28 2.00 -4.40 0.66
N LEU A 29 3.18 -4.58 0.04
CA LEU A 29 3.39 -5.67 -0.91
C LEU A 29 3.11 -7.03 -0.27
N GLY A 30 2.26 -7.82 -0.92
CA GLY A 30 1.85 -9.16 -0.48
C GLY A 30 0.61 -9.20 0.40
N VAL A 31 0.20 -8.07 1.01
CA VAL A 31 -1.01 -8.01 1.86
C VAL A 31 -2.26 -8.34 1.03
N GLY A 32 -2.45 -7.67 -0.11
CA GLY A 32 -3.60 -7.90 -0.99
C GLY A 32 -3.72 -9.35 -1.43
N ALA A 33 -2.62 -9.95 -1.91
CA ALA A 33 -2.58 -11.34 -2.34
C ALA A 33 -2.88 -12.33 -1.18
N GLY A 34 -2.39 -12.03 0.03
CA GLY A 34 -2.70 -12.84 1.21
C GLY A 34 -4.17 -12.80 1.60
N LEU A 35 -4.76 -11.60 1.62
CA LEU A 35 -6.18 -11.41 1.92
C LEU A 35 -7.07 -12.01 0.83
N GLU A 36 -6.72 -11.83 -0.44
CA GLU A 36 -7.39 -12.45 -1.58
C GLU A 36 -7.42 -13.97 -1.46
N ALA A 37 -6.26 -14.59 -1.23
CA ALA A 37 -6.15 -16.04 -1.13
C ALA A 37 -6.94 -16.60 0.07
N ALA A 38 -7.00 -15.88 1.19
CA ALA A 38 -7.81 -16.25 2.33
C ALA A 38 -9.32 -16.12 2.04
N CYS A 39 -9.74 -15.03 1.39
CA CYS A 39 -11.13 -14.85 0.95
C CYS A 39 -11.56 -15.93 -0.05
N ALA A 40 -10.69 -16.28 -1.01
CA ALA A 40 -10.96 -17.33 -2.00
C ALA A 40 -11.15 -18.72 -1.37
N LYS A 41 -10.59 -18.95 -0.17
CA LYS A 41 -10.80 -20.16 0.63
C LYS A 41 -12.04 -20.10 1.53
N GLY A 42 -12.81 -19.01 1.48
CA GLY A 42 -14.04 -18.83 2.25
C GLY A 42 -13.85 -18.20 3.62
N TYR A 43 -12.66 -17.67 3.96
CA TYR A 43 -12.38 -17.08 5.29
C TYR A 43 -12.72 -15.59 5.39
N LYS A 44 -13.65 -15.09 4.57
CA LYS A 44 -13.95 -13.65 4.52
C LYS A 44 -14.54 -13.18 5.85
N GLU A 45 -15.54 -13.90 6.35
CA GLU A 45 -16.26 -13.56 7.57
C GLU A 45 -15.33 -13.62 8.79
N GLU A 46 -14.41 -14.58 8.84
CA GLU A 46 -13.39 -14.70 9.87
C GLU A 46 -12.42 -13.53 9.85
N LEU A 47 -11.93 -13.11 8.67
CA LEU A 47 -11.06 -11.93 8.56
C LEU A 47 -11.75 -10.66 9.06
N GLN A 48 -13.03 -10.50 8.74
CA GLN A 48 -13.83 -9.36 9.24
C GLN A 48 -14.07 -9.46 10.76
N ALA A 49 -14.28 -10.66 11.29
CA ALA A 49 -14.38 -10.89 12.74
C ALA A 49 -13.05 -10.56 13.44
N MET A 50 -11.92 -11.01 12.89
CA MET A 50 -10.58 -10.67 13.38
C MET A 50 -10.36 -9.17 13.39
N TYR A 51 -10.79 -8.44 12.36
CA TYR A 51 -10.67 -6.99 12.34
C TYR A 51 -11.48 -6.30 13.45
N ARG A 52 -12.69 -6.81 13.76
CA ARG A 52 -13.54 -6.26 14.82
C ARG A 52 -13.10 -6.63 16.23
N GLU A 53 -12.58 -7.85 16.41
CA GLU A 53 -12.43 -8.48 17.73
C GLU A 53 -10.98 -8.69 18.15
N TRP A 54 -10.02 -8.63 17.20
CA TRP A 54 -8.61 -8.87 17.48
C TRP A 54 -7.77 -7.60 17.28
N PRO A 55 -7.37 -6.90 18.36
CA PRO A 55 -6.65 -5.64 18.28
C PRO A 55 -5.35 -5.68 17.46
N PHE A 56 -4.62 -6.79 17.50
CA PHE A 56 -3.41 -6.93 16.68
C PHE A 56 -3.72 -6.88 15.17
N PHE A 57 -4.75 -7.61 14.75
CA PHE A 57 -5.16 -7.64 13.35
C PHE A 57 -5.77 -6.30 12.93
N GLN A 58 -6.60 -5.70 13.78
CA GLN A 58 -7.13 -4.36 13.59
C GLN A 58 -6.01 -3.33 13.35
N CYS A 59 -5.07 -3.21 14.29
CA CYS A 59 -3.95 -2.26 14.17
C CYS A 59 -3.08 -2.52 12.92
N THR A 60 -2.92 -3.79 12.54
CA THR A 60 -2.17 -4.15 11.32
C THR A 60 -2.88 -3.64 10.08
N ILE A 61 -4.19 -3.92 9.94
CA ILE A 61 -4.99 -3.46 8.80
C ILE A 61 -5.07 -1.93 8.77
N ASP A 62 -5.28 -1.27 9.92
CA ASP A 62 -5.29 0.20 10.04
C ASP A 62 -3.97 0.83 9.57
N LEU A 63 -2.84 0.22 9.91
CA LEU A 63 -1.53 0.69 9.48
C LEU A 63 -1.38 0.59 7.96
N ILE A 64 -1.80 -0.54 7.36
CA ILE A 64 -1.81 -0.70 5.90
C ILE A 64 -2.73 0.32 5.26
N GLU A 65 -3.94 0.50 5.78
CA GLU A 65 -4.94 1.43 5.26
C GLU A 65 -4.41 2.87 5.26
N MET A 66 -3.74 3.30 6.33
CA MET A 66 -3.06 4.59 6.41
C MET A 66 -1.94 4.74 5.37
N VAL A 67 -1.15 3.69 5.15
CA VAL A 67 -0.06 3.70 4.17
C VAL A 67 -0.62 3.85 2.75
N LEU A 68 -1.66 3.09 2.42
CA LEU A 68 -2.34 3.19 1.14
C LEU A 68 -2.89 4.61 0.94
N ALA A 69 -3.52 5.21 1.97
CA ALA A 69 -4.06 6.57 1.90
C ALA A 69 -3.00 7.66 1.67
N LYS A 70 -1.72 7.41 2.02
CA LYS A 70 -0.61 8.34 1.77
C LYS A 70 0.04 8.15 0.40
N SER A 71 -0.25 7.04 -0.27
CA SER A 71 0.34 6.69 -1.55
C SER A 71 -0.41 7.38 -2.70
N ASP A 72 0.29 7.61 -3.80
CA ASP A 72 -0.26 8.28 -4.98
C ASP A 72 0.20 7.56 -6.25
N LEU A 73 -0.74 6.82 -6.88
CA LEU A 73 -0.45 6.03 -8.08
C LEU A 73 -0.13 6.90 -9.30
N SER A 74 -0.65 8.13 -9.36
CA SER A 74 -0.38 9.04 -10.48
C SER A 74 1.07 9.51 -10.42
N ILE A 75 1.55 9.86 -9.22
CA ILE A 75 2.96 10.22 -9.02
C ILE A 75 3.85 9.01 -9.27
N ALA A 76 3.55 7.85 -8.68
CA ALA A 76 4.34 6.63 -8.91
C ALA A 76 4.44 6.29 -10.41
N LYS A 77 3.34 6.43 -11.16
CA LYS A 77 3.31 6.26 -12.61
C LYS A 77 4.17 7.30 -13.34
N HIS A 78 4.14 8.57 -12.93
CA HIS A 78 4.98 9.61 -13.53
C HIS A 78 6.48 9.32 -13.36
N TYR A 79 6.91 8.84 -12.19
CA TYR A 79 8.28 8.40 -11.97
C TYR A 79 8.68 7.27 -12.94
N ASP A 80 7.79 6.30 -13.18
CA ASP A 80 8.05 5.22 -14.13
C ASP A 80 8.16 5.74 -15.57
N GLU A 81 7.26 6.62 -16.00
CA GLU A 81 7.25 7.16 -17.36
C GLU A 81 8.53 7.96 -17.68
N VAL A 82 9.05 8.70 -16.70
CA VAL A 82 10.20 9.59 -16.89
C VAL A 82 11.54 8.87 -16.68
N LEU A 83 11.63 7.95 -15.72
CA LEU A 83 12.91 7.39 -15.26
C LEU A 83 13.13 5.92 -15.62
N VAL A 84 12.07 5.17 -15.93
CA VAL A 84 12.15 3.73 -16.18
C VAL A 84 12.17 3.44 -17.67
N SER A 85 13.14 2.64 -18.11
CA SER A 85 13.24 2.20 -19.51
C SER A 85 11.97 1.43 -19.94
N PRO A 86 11.51 1.54 -21.20
CA PRO A 86 10.30 0.87 -21.68
C PRO A 86 10.23 -0.63 -21.37
N SER A 87 11.36 -1.34 -21.45
CA SER A 87 11.45 -2.78 -21.14
C SER A 87 11.04 -3.17 -19.71
N ARG A 88 10.99 -2.22 -18.77
CA ARG A 88 10.69 -2.45 -17.36
C ARG A 88 9.39 -1.80 -16.90
N GLN A 89 8.72 -1.01 -17.75
CA GLN A 89 7.48 -0.32 -17.38
C GLN A 89 6.34 -1.28 -17.05
N LYS A 90 6.31 -2.45 -17.71
CA LYS A 90 5.34 -3.52 -17.42
C LYS A 90 5.33 -3.94 -15.94
N LEU A 91 6.51 -4.06 -15.32
CA LEU A 91 6.58 -4.41 -13.88
C LEU A 91 5.93 -3.33 -13.02
N GLY A 92 6.13 -2.05 -13.37
CA GLY A 92 5.49 -0.93 -12.68
C GLY A 92 3.96 -0.97 -12.79
N GLU A 93 3.44 -1.35 -13.96
CA GLU A 93 2.00 -1.56 -14.17
C GLU A 93 1.47 -2.70 -13.29
N GLU A 94 2.11 -3.87 -13.32
CA GLU A 94 1.75 -5.03 -12.48
C GLU A 94 1.75 -4.67 -10.98
N LEU A 95 2.72 -3.88 -10.52
CA LEU A 95 2.79 -3.43 -9.14
C LEU A 95 1.66 -2.46 -8.78
N ARG A 96 1.30 -1.54 -9.69
CA ARG A 96 0.15 -0.62 -9.47
C ARG A 96 -1.18 -1.37 -9.45
N GLU A 97 -1.33 -2.39 -10.29
CA GLU A 97 -2.49 -3.29 -10.23
C GLU A 97 -2.56 -4.03 -8.88
N ALA A 98 -1.43 -4.56 -8.41
CA ALA A 98 -1.34 -5.19 -7.10
C ALA A 98 -1.66 -4.22 -5.94
N PHE A 99 -1.33 -2.94 -6.07
CA PHE A 99 -1.73 -1.89 -5.13
C PHE A 99 -3.26 -1.76 -5.09
N CYS A 100 -3.91 -1.60 -6.24
CA CYS A 100 -5.37 -1.48 -6.34
C CYS A 100 -6.08 -2.71 -5.74
N MET A 101 -5.53 -3.90 -5.99
CA MET A 101 -6.05 -5.14 -5.38
C MET A 101 -5.87 -5.15 -3.87
N THR A 102 -4.74 -4.66 -3.36
CA THR A 102 -4.48 -4.54 -1.92
C THR A 102 -5.49 -3.58 -1.26
N GLU A 103 -5.71 -2.40 -1.84
CA GLU A 103 -6.72 -1.45 -1.38
C GLU A 103 -8.12 -2.08 -1.31
N LYS A 104 -8.53 -2.75 -2.39
CA LYS A 104 -9.83 -3.43 -2.46
C LYS A 104 -10.01 -4.44 -1.32
N TYR A 105 -9.03 -5.30 -1.08
CA TYR A 105 -9.14 -6.35 -0.05
C TYR A 105 -9.01 -5.81 1.37
N VAL A 106 -8.21 -4.76 1.58
CA VAL A 106 -8.13 -4.05 2.87
C VAL A 106 -9.49 -3.46 3.23
N LEU A 107 -10.14 -2.72 2.31
CA LEU A 107 -11.48 -2.16 2.52
C LEU A 107 -12.55 -3.23 2.73
N LEU A 108 -12.44 -4.36 2.01
CA LEU A 108 -13.37 -5.49 2.17
C LEU A 108 -13.27 -6.12 3.57
N VAL A 109 -12.06 -6.22 4.11
CA VAL A 109 -11.81 -6.81 5.44
C VAL A 109 -12.12 -5.81 6.56
N SER A 110 -11.78 -4.53 6.40
CA SER A 110 -12.11 -3.50 7.39
C SER A 110 -13.59 -3.13 7.40
N GLY A 111 -14.29 -3.33 6.27
CA GLY A 111 -15.67 -2.94 6.09
C GLY A 111 -15.86 -1.43 5.87
N HIS A 112 -14.78 -0.69 5.61
CA HIS A 112 -14.81 0.73 5.31
C HIS A 112 -15.18 0.97 3.84
N GLU A 113 -15.87 2.08 3.54
CA GLU A 113 -16.13 2.50 2.16
C GLU A 113 -14.94 3.25 1.56
N LYS A 114 -14.15 3.91 2.41
CA LYS A 114 -12.97 4.70 2.01
C LYS A 114 -11.82 4.47 2.97
N LEU A 115 -10.60 4.57 2.44
CA LEU A 115 -9.40 4.50 3.25
C LEU A 115 -9.44 5.53 4.39
N THR A 116 -9.00 5.10 5.58
CA THR A 116 -8.92 5.85 6.84
C THR A 116 -10.25 6.40 7.36
N GLU A 117 -11.37 5.73 7.05
CA GLU A 117 -12.71 6.17 7.47
C GLU A 117 -12.87 6.26 8.99
N ASN A 118 -12.26 5.32 9.72
CA ASN A 118 -12.26 5.27 11.18
C ASN A 118 -11.45 6.40 11.84
N ASN A 119 -10.63 7.16 11.09
CA ASN A 119 -9.78 8.23 11.63
C ASN A 119 -9.86 9.52 10.81
N LYS A 120 -10.99 10.23 10.95
CA LYS A 120 -11.25 11.51 10.27
C LYS A 120 -10.17 12.58 10.52
N SER A 121 -9.57 12.61 11.71
CA SER A 121 -8.50 13.56 12.04
C SER A 121 -7.23 13.27 11.23
N LEU A 122 -6.82 12.00 11.16
CA LEU A 122 -5.69 11.57 10.34
C LEU A 122 -5.95 11.85 8.85
N LYS A 123 -7.16 11.56 8.36
CA LYS A 123 -7.54 11.84 6.98
C LYS A 123 -7.38 13.31 6.62
N ARG A 124 -7.92 14.22 7.44
CA ARG A 124 -7.76 15.68 7.24
C ARG A 124 -6.29 16.12 7.27
N LEU A 125 -5.47 15.50 8.12
CA LEU A 125 -4.03 15.79 8.20
C LEU A 125 -3.26 15.31 6.96
N ILE A 126 -3.67 14.20 6.35
CA ILE A 126 -3.11 13.73 5.09
C ILE A 126 -3.52 14.71 3.98
N GLU A 127 -4.82 14.98 3.85
CA GLU A 127 -5.40 15.85 2.82
C GLU A 127 -4.81 17.27 2.84
N SER A 128 -4.57 17.86 4.02
CA SER A 128 -3.98 19.20 4.13
C SER A 128 -2.51 19.27 3.69
N ARG A 129 -1.79 18.14 3.67
CA ARG A 129 -0.38 18.07 3.28
C ARG A 129 -0.19 17.75 1.81
N LEU A 130 -1.13 17.04 1.19
CA LEU A 130 -1.04 16.60 -0.21
C LEU A 130 -0.70 17.75 -1.19
N PRO A 131 -1.30 18.95 -1.12
CA PRO A 131 -0.96 20.05 -2.03
C PRO A 131 0.50 20.52 -1.97
N PHE A 132 1.17 20.34 -0.82
CA PHE A 132 2.58 20.73 -0.66
C PHE A 132 3.55 19.61 -1.04
N LEU A 133 3.07 18.37 -1.05
CA LEU A 133 3.86 17.18 -1.39
C LEU A 133 3.80 16.86 -2.88
N ASN A 134 2.76 17.33 -3.55
CA ASN A 134 2.45 17.09 -4.96
C ASN A 134 2.34 18.44 -5.71
N PRO A 135 3.44 19.19 -5.88
CA PRO A 135 3.42 20.51 -6.54
C PRO A 135 3.20 20.42 -8.06
#